data_AF-A0A9E5UT41-F1
#
_entry.id   AF-A0A9E5UT41-F1
#
_cell.length_a   1.000
_cell.length_b   1.000
_cell.length_c   1.000
_cell.angle_alpha   90.00
_cell.angle_beta   90.00
_cell.angle_gamma   90.00
#
_symmetry.space_group_name_H-M   'P 1'
#
loop_
_entity.id
_entity.type
_entity.pdbx_description
1 polymer ?
#
loop_
_entity_poly.entity_id
_entity_poly.type
_entity_poly.pdbx_seq_one_letter_code
_entity_poly.pdbx_strand_id
1 'polypeptide(L)'
;MVEAEAEVEVPAQEEVAVPATTIEAEDDLHRIEGIGPKIEDALKRAGIKTYAQLARMTGEELTRIVKEEARVRMVGDAATWAKQAQFLVNNDIEGLEAYQRSLTSGRERGQ
;
A
#
# COMPACT_ATOMS: atom_id res chain seq x y z
N MET A 1 13.73 -5.75 -51.24
CA MET A 1 13.07 -6.42 -50.11
C MET A 1 13.65 -5.79 -48.85
N VAL A 2 13.03 -4.70 -48.43
CA VAL A 2 13.07 -4.20 -47.04
C VAL A 2 12.15 -5.17 -46.26
N GLU A 3 12.33 -5.51 -44.99
CA GLU A 3 12.49 -4.64 -43.83
C GLU A 3 13.26 -5.37 -42.70
N ALA A 4 14.13 -4.62 -42.03
CA ALA A 4 14.60 -4.91 -40.68
C ALA A 4 13.73 -4.07 -39.74
N GLU A 5 13.09 -4.70 -38.75
CA GLU A 5 12.44 -4.00 -37.64
C GLU A 5 13.33 -4.08 -36.41
N ALA A 6 13.79 -2.90 -36.01
CA ALA A 6 14.41 -2.62 -34.72
C ALA A 6 13.38 -1.88 -33.84
N GLU A 7 13.33 -2.30 -32.57
CA GLU A 7 13.27 -1.47 -31.37
C GLU A 7 12.04 -0.57 -31.12
N VAL A 8 11.33 -0.84 -30.01
CA VAL A 8 10.82 0.22 -29.12
C VAL A 8 10.99 -0.26 -27.67
N GLU A 9 12.10 0.16 -27.06
CA GLU A 9 12.18 0.40 -25.62
C GLU A 9 11.08 1.38 -25.22
N VAL A 10 10.35 1.08 -24.14
CA VAL A 10 9.48 2.05 -23.47
C VAL A 10 10.21 2.53 -22.21
N PRO A 11 10.85 3.71 -22.23
CA PRO A 11 11.30 4.38 -21.02
C PRO A 11 10.14 5.19 -20.45
N ALA A 12 9.73 4.93 -19.21
CA ALA A 12 8.88 5.83 -18.44
C ALA A 12 9.01 5.54 -16.94
N GLN A 13 10.18 5.90 -16.39
CA GLN A 13 10.27 6.31 -15.00
C GLN A 13 9.49 7.64 -14.89
N GLU A 14 8.28 7.61 -14.35
CA GLU A 14 7.59 8.80 -13.87
C GLU A 14 7.71 8.81 -12.34
N GLU A 15 8.81 9.40 -11.89
CA GLU A 15 9.03 9.88 -10.54
C GLU A 15 7.94 10.91 -10.21
N VAL A 16 6.92 10.51 -9.45
CA VAL A 16 6.15 11.45 -8.64
C VAL A 16 6.81 11.51 -7.27
N ALA A 17 7.89 12.30 -7.21
CA ALA A 17 8.41 12.79 -5.95
C ALA A 17 7.31 13.61 -5.23
N VAL A 18 6.73 13.05 -4.18
CA VAL A 18 6.03 13.85 -3.17
C VAL A 18 7.07 14.31 -2.15
N PRO A 19 7.09 15.61 -1.80
CA PRO A 19 8.18 16.19 -1.04
C PRO A 19 8.27 15.53 0.34
N ALA A 20 9.49 15.19 0.74
CA ALA A 20 9.83 14.84 2.11
C ALA A 20 9.43 15.99 3.06
N THR A 21 8.25 15.88 3.66
CA THR A 21 7.90 16.64 4.87
C THR A 21 8.46 15.87 6.04
N THR A 22 9.63 16.32 6.52
CA THR A 22 10.19 15.90 7.80
C THR A 22 9.52 16.70 8.90
N ILE A 23 8.44 16.17 9.49
CA ILE A 23 7.98 16.58 10.83
C ILE A 23 7.24 15.38 11.43
N GLU A 24 7.98 14.62 12.26
CA GLU A 24 7.67 13.29 12.82
C GLU A 24 7.62 12.15 11.77
N ALA A 25 8.45 11.13 11.95
CA ALA A 25 8.66 10.04 11.00
C ALA A 25 7.44 9.09 10.95
N GLU A 26 6.37 9.56 10.31
CA GLU A 26 5.18 8.77 9.99
C GLU A 26 5.19 8.48 8.50
N ASP A 27 5.03 7.21 8.13
CA ASP A 27 4.89 6.79 6.74
C ASP A 27 3.46 7.08 6.23
N ASP A 28 3.34 7.35 4.92
CA ASP A 28 2.06 7.52 4.23
C ASP A 28 1.37 6.17 4.01
N LEU A 29 0.61 5.69 5.00
CA LEU A 29 -0.13 4.42 4.92
C LEU A 29 -1.20 4.45 3.81
N HIS A 30 -1.62 5.63 3.34
CA HIS A 30 -2.44 5.79 2.14
C HIS A 30 -1.89 5.17 0.85
N ARG A 31 -0.57 4.88 0.76
CA ARG A 31 -0.02 4.15 -0.40
C ARG A 31 -0.53 2.72 -0.51
N ILE A 32 -1.14 2.19 0.55
CA ILE A 32 -1.69 0.85 0.62
C ILE A 32 -3.16 0.88 0.18
N GLU A 33 -3.47 0.15 -0.89
CA GLU A 33 -4.82 0.04 -1.41
C GLU A 33 -5.77 -0.55 -0.35
N GLY A 34 -6.86 0.17 -0.05
CA GLY A 34 -7.81 -0.21 0.99
C GLY A 34 -7.59 0.49 2.35
N ILE A 35 -6.44 1.15 2.56
CA ILE A 35 -6.24 2.09 3.67
C ILE A 35 -6.65 3.50 3.21
N GLY A 36 -7.84 3.92 3.63
CA GLY A 36 -8.28 5.31 3.47
C GLY A 36 -7.91 6.20 4.66
N PRO A 37 -8.18 7.52 4.59
CA PRO A 37 -7.83 8.50 5.64
C PRO A 37 -8.39 8.19 7.03
N LYS A 38 -9.55 7.56 7.11
CA LYS A 38 -10.11 7.12 8.40
C LYS A 38 -9.38 5.92 8.99
N ILE A 39 -8.88 5.03 8.14
CA ILE A 39 -8.16 3.82 8.55
C ILE A 39 -6.74 4.20 8.93
N GLU A 40 -6.08 5.05 8.15
CA GLU A 40 -4.77 5.60 8.49
C GLU A 40 -4.81 6.31 9.86
N ASP A 41 -5.77 7.21 10.09
CA ASP A 41 -5.90 7.92 11.37
C ASP A 41 -6.08 6.93 12.54
N ALA A 42 -6.92 5.90 12.37
CA ALA A 42 -7.12 4.86 13.37
C ALA A 42 -5.86 4.03 13.66
N LEU A 43 -5.09 3.69 12.62
CA LEU A 43 -3.82 2.99 12.77
C LEU A 43 -2.80 3.88 13.49
N LYS A 44 -2.70 5.16 13.14
CA LYS A 44 -1.83 6.13 13.80
C LYS A 44 -2.21 6.33 15.27
N ARG A 45 -3.51 6.38 15.59
CA ARG A 45 -4.02 6.41 16.98
C ARG A 45 -3.63 5.17 17.77
N ALA A 46 -3.65 4.01 17.14
CA ALA A 46 -3.16 2.76 17.72
C ALA A 46 -1.63 2.68 17.81
N GLY A 47 -0.91 3.71 17.36
CA GLY A 47 0.56 3.77 17.38
C GLY A 47 1.24 3.15 16.16
N ILE A 48 0.48 2.70 15.15
CA ILE A 48 0.99 2.18 13.88
C ILE A 48 1.15 3.36 12.93
N LYS A 49 2.37 3.90 12.91
CA LYS A 49 2.71 5.10 12.14
C LYS A 49 3.62 4.81 10.94
N THR A 50 4.14 3.59 10.85
CA THR A 50 5.13 3.20 9.83
C THR A 50 4.74 1.94 9.08
N TYR A 51 5.23 1.78 7.85
CA TYR A 51 5.05 0.56 7.06
C TYR A 51 5.64 -0.65 7.77
N ALA A 52 6.79 -0.48 8.43
CA ALA A 52 7.45 -1.55 9.18
C ALA A 52 6.59 -2.07 10.34
N GLN A 53 5.89 -1.17 11.04
CA GLN A 53 4.95 -1.59 12.08
C GLN A 53 3.74 -2.31 11.50
N LEU A 54 3.19 -1.79 10.40
CA LEU A 54 2.02 -2.39 9.77
C LEU A 54 2.31 -3.77 9.16
N ALA A 55 3.48 -3.94 8.55
CA ALA A 55 3.97 -5.20 7.97
C ALA A 55 4.21 -6.31 9.01
N ARG A 56 4.43 -5.93 10.28
CA ARG A 56 4.59 -6.87 11.41
C ARG A 56 3.26 -7.29 12.02
N MET A 57 2.19 -6.55 11.76
CA MET A 57 0.86 -6.85 12.27
C MET A 57 0.18 -7.87 11.40
N THR A 58 -0.72 -8.65 12.00
CA THR A 58 -1.56 -9.59 11.27
C THR A 58 -2.81 -8.89 10.73
N GLY A 59 -3.40 -9.41 9.65
CA GLY A 59 -4.66 -8.88 9.12
C GLY A 59 -5.79 -8.92 10.15
N GLU A 60 -5.82 -9.92 11.04
CA GLU A 60 -6.79 -10.00 12.12
C GLU A 60 -6.61 -8.90 13.17
N GLU A 61 -5.37 -8.63 13.60
CA GLU A 61 -5.07 -7.55 14.54
C GLU A 61 -5.37 -6.18 13.94
N LEU A 62 -4.94 -5.92 12.70
CA LEU A 62 -5.23 -4.69 11.98
C LEU A 62 -6.74 -4.49 11.82
N THR A 63 -7.47 -5.54 11.46
CA THR A 63 -8.94 -5.53 11.39
C THR A 63 -9.55 -5.13 12.72
N ARG A 64 -9.07 -5.72 13.82
CA ARG A 64 -9.57 -5.47 15.16
C ARG A 64 -9.32 -4.01 15.56
N ILE A 65 -8.08 -3.54 15.43
CA ILE A 65 -7.68 -2.16 15.72
C ILE A 65 -8.54 -1.17 14.95
N VAL A 66 -8.69 -1.36 13.64
CA VAL A 66 -9.48 -0.46 12.79
C VAL A 66 -10.96 -0.50 13.14
N LYS A 67 -11.52 -1.65 13.51
CA LYS A 67 -12.90 -1.72 14.00
C LYS A 67 -13.09 -0.99 15.32
N GLU A 68 -12.14 -1.10 16.25
CA GLU A 68 -12.20 -0.46 17.56
C GLU A 68 -12.03 1.06 17.46
N GLU A 69 -11.02 1.52 16.69
CA GLU A 69 -10.62 2.93 16.57
C GLU A 69 -11.42 3.70 15.51
N ALA A 70 -11.51 3.19 14.28
CA ALA A 70 -12.15 3.91 13.17
C ALA A 70 -13.68 3.79 13.20
N ARG A 71 -14.20 2.66 13.74
CA ARG A 71 -15.62 2.26 13.66
C ARG A 71 -16.17 2.35 12.22
N VAL A 72 -15.32 2.15 11.22
CA VAL A 72 -15.68 2.19 9.81
C VAL A 72 -15.83 0.80 9.22
N ARG A 73 -16.62 0.70 8.15
CA ARG A 73 -16.62 -0.49 7.30
C ARG A 73 -15.32 -0.51 6.49
N MET A 74 -14.50 -1.53 6.72
CA MET A 74 -13.31 -1.78 5.90
C MET A 74 -13.74 -2.16 4.49
N VAL A 75 -13.12 -1.55 3.49
CA VAL A 75 -13.39 -1.81 2.06
C VAL A 75 -12.39 -2.82 1.49
N GLY A 76 -11.20 -2.91 2.08
CA GLY A 76 -10.16 -3.88 1.74
C GLY A 76 -9.93 -4.93 2.84
N ASP A 77 -9.08 -5.89 2.52
CA ASP A 77 -8.64 -6.95 3.43
C ASP A 77 -7.40 -6.51 4.21
N ALA A 78 -7.46 -6.48 5.54
CA ALA A 78 -6.32 -6.05 6.33
C ALA A 78 -5.08 -6.96 6.17
N ALA A 79 -5.27 -8.20 5.71
CA ALA A 79 -4.17 -9.09 5.35
C ALA A 79 -3.40 -8.59 4.10
N THR A 80 -4.08 -7.98 3.13
CA THR A 80 -3.42 -7.41 1.94
C THR A 80 -2.63 -6.17 2.34
N TRP A 81 -3.11 -5.41 3.34
CA TRP A 81 -2.39 -4.23 3.84
C TRP A 81 -1.01 -4.57 4.40
N ALA A 82 -0.92 -5.60 5.25
CA ALA A 82 0.36 -6.06 5.80
C ALA A 82 1.34 -6.47 4.69
N LYS A 83 0.84 -7.14 3.65
CA LYS A 83 1.64 -7.56 2.49
C LYS A 83 2.10 -6.37 1.63
N GLN A 84 1.22 -5.41 1.38
CA GLN A 84 1.55 -4.16 0.69
C GLN A 84 2.57 -3.32 1.46
N ALA A 85 2.45 -3.27 2.80
CA ALA A 85 3.44 -2.63 3.64
C ALA A 85 4.81 -3.31 3.57
N GLN A 86 4.87 -4.65 3.45
CA GLN A 86 6.16 -5.35 3.27
C GLN A 86 6.86 -4.91 1.98
N PHE A 87 6.13 -4.73 0.87
CA PHE A 87 6.71 -4.19 -0.36
C PHE A 87 7.29 -2.79 -0.14
N LEU A 88 6.56 -1.90 0.55
CA LEU A 88 7.03 -0.55 0.88
C LEU A 88 8.27 -0.54 1.79
N VAL A 89 8.31 -1.45 2.78
CA VAL A 89 9.49 -1.65 3.65
C VAL A 89 10.70 -2.11 2.86
N ASN A 90 10.49 -2.98 1.87
CA ASN A 90 11.54 -3.46 0.97
C ASN A 90 11.90 -2.45 -0.12
N ASN A 91 11.23 -1.29 -0.17
CA ASN A 91 11.33 -0.31 -1.25
C ASN A 91 10.97 -0.89 -2.64
N ASP A 92 10.22 -1.99 -2.65
CA ASP A 92 9.80 -2.71 -3.86
C ASP A 92 8.50 -2.12 -4.40
N ILE A 93 8.60 -0.93 -4.98
CA ILE A 93 7.45 -0.20 -5.50
C ILE A 93 6.84 -0.94 -6.71
N GLU A 94 7.69 -1.51 -7.57
CA GLU A 94 7.25 -2.27 -8.74
C GLU A 94 6.43 -3.50 -8.37
N GLY A 95 6.87 -4.27 -7.36
CA GLY A 95 6.12 -5.43 -6.86
C GLY A 95 4.83 -5.03 -6.15
N LEU A 96 4.81 -3.90 -5.43
CA LEU A 96 3.59 -3.33 -4.87
C LEU A 96 2.57 -3.02 -5.96
N GLU A 97 2.97 -2.33 -7.03
CA GLU A 97 2.09 -1.95 -8.13
C GLU A 97 1.58 -3.18 -8.88
N ALA A 98 2.45 -4.15 -9.15
CA ALA A 98 2.05 -5.43 -9.75
C ALA A 98 1.03 -6.17 -8.87
N TYR A 99 1.24 -6.17 -7.55
CA TYR A 99 0.31 -6.76 -6.60
C TYR A 99 -1.02 -6.00 -6.57
N GLN A 100 -1.01 -4.67 -6.49
CA GLN A 100 -2.21 -3.82 -6.52
C GLN A 100 -3.00 -3.99 -7.82
N ARG A 101 -2.33 -4.09 -8.97
CA ARG A 101 -2.97 -4.36 -10.26
C ARG A 101 -3.69 -5.71 -10.30
N SER A 102 -3.23 -6.67 -9.50
CA SER A 102 -3.89 -7.98 -9.35
C SER A 102 -5.07 -7.93 -8.37
N LEU A 103 -5.07 -6.99 -7.42
CA LEU A 103 -6.17 -6.77 -6.47
C LEU A 103 -7.36 -6.14 -7.20
N THR A 104 -8.57 -6.42 -6.71
CA THR A 104 -9.78 -5.73 -7.14
C THR A 104 -10.26 -4.88 -6.00
N SER A 105 -9.90 -3.59 -6.02
CA SER A 105 -10.36 -2.60 -5.05
C SER A 105 -9.98 -2.95 -3.60
N GLY A 106 -8.71 -3.34 -3.39
CA GLY A 106 -8.12 -3.67 -2.09
C GLY A 106 -8.45 -5.07 -1.58
N ARG A 107 -9.07 -5.92 -2.40
CA ARG A 107 -9.46 -7.30 -2.07
C ARG A 107 -8.93 -8.27 -3.12
N GLU A 108 -8.48 -9.44 -2.68
CA GLU A 108 -8.10 -10.51 -3.62
C GLU A 108 -9.34 -10.95 -4.42
N ARG A 109 -9.18 -11.18 -5.74
CA ARG A 109 -10.29 -11.66 -6.56
C ARG A 109 -10.75 -13.03 -6.08
N GLY A 110 -11.85 -13.07 -5.33
CA GLY A 110 -12.55 -14.31 -5.00
C GLY A 110 -12.90 -14.55 -3.53
N GLN A 111 -13.02 -13.51 -2.69
CA GLN A 111 -13.56 -13.64 -1.32
C GLN A 111 -14.90 -12.93 -1.14
#